data_AF-A0A6G1RM75-F1
#
_entry.id   AF-A0A6G1RM75-F1
#
_cell.length_a   1.000
_cell.length_b   1.000
_cell.length_c   1.000
_cell.angle_alpha   90.00
_cell.angle_beta   90.00
_cell.angle_gamma   90.00
#
_symmetry.space_group_name_H-M   'P 1'
#
loop_
_entity.id
_entity.type
_entity.pdbx_description
1 polymer ?
#
loop_
_entity_poly.entity_id
_entity_poly.type
_entity_poly.pdbx_seq_one_letter_code
_entity_poly.pdbx_strand_id
1 'polypeptide(L)'
;PPSCDSGTGQNSRWRLRYDVYQYFLPENELSEVVLMSHIRKMSEVQSIKANGIKMLTLTTDDKTNVYFSSLPGQGVIYNVIVWDPLWNTSAAYIPVHTYTCSFADLVDNCFSLSKLSTKLFFTTCAVLGLFTCFFGHRFWKTDLFYMGFIFSGFFFFVFITRVTGLGYDVRLVLTAVAGIIGGLFLVASWWRFGSVLLCMFIIGLVLGFLFSSTIFFTPLGMH
;
A
#
# COMPACT_ATOMS: atom_id res chain seq x y z
N PRO A 1 24.49 -22.00 -22.93
CA PRO A 1 24.34 -20.60 -23.40
C PRO A 1 25.64 -19.83 -23.15
N PRO A 2 26.21 -19.11 -24.14
CA PRO A 2 27.41 -18.32 -23.92
C PRO A 2 27.13 -17.22 -22.88
N SER A 3 28.12 -16.92 -22.04
CA SER A 3 28.03 -15.88 -21.01
C SER A 3 27.90 -14.50 -21.68
N CYS A 4 26.73 -13.87 -21.53
CA CYS A 4 26.42 -12.56 -22.11
C CYS A 4 27.29 -11.40 -21.58
N ASP A 5 27.98 -11.60 -20.45
CA ASP A 5 28.76 -10.54 -19.76
C ASP A 5 30.28 -10.76 -19.82
N SER A 6 30.79 -11.32 -20.93
CA SER A 6 32.21 -11.70 -21.01
C SER A 6 33.17 -10.58 -21.45
N GLY A 7 32.65 -9.38 -21.79
CA GLY A 7 33.50 -8.29 -22.30
C GLY A 7 33.00 -6.90 -21.91
N THR A 8 33.89 -6.12 -21.30
CA THR A 8 33.68 -4.70 -20.89
C THR A 8 34.15 -3.69 -21.95
N GLY A 9 34.43 -4.14 -23.17
CA GLY A 9 34.98 -3.30 -24.25
C GLY A 9 34.01 -2.27 -24.83
N GLN A 10 34.48 -1.42 -25.74
CA GLN A 10 33.69 -0.34 -26.36
C GLN A 10 32.44 -0.80 -27.14
N ASN A 11 32.35 -2.08 -27.52
CA ASN A 11 31.17 -2.65 -28.18
C ASN A 11 30.20 -3.34 -27.20
N SER A 12 30.44 -3.23 -25.89
CA SER A 12 29.64 -3.89 -24.87
C SER A 12 28.46 -3.05 -24.37
N ARG A 13 27.49 -3.72 -23.74
CA ARG A 13 26.32 -3.12 -23.08
C ARG A 13 26.71 -2.08 -22.01
N TRP A 14 27.92 -2.20 -21.45
CA TRP A 14 28.43 -1.39 -20.34
C TRP A 14 28.68 0.09 -20.68
N ARG A 15 28.52 0.51 -21.94
CA ARG A 15 28.57 1.93 -22.33
C ARG A 15 27.20 2.62 -22.35
N LEU A 16 26.13 1.83 -22.29
CA LEU A 16 24.77 2.32 -22.44
C LEU A 16 24.31 2.99 -21.13
N ARG A 17 23.57 4.09 -21.27
CA ARG A 17 22.92 4.76 -20.14
C ARG A 17 21.43 4.45 -20.15
N TYR A 18 20.86 4.20 -18.98
CA TYR A 18 19.44 3.87 -18.84
C TYR A 18 18.76 4.99 -18.06
N ASP A 19 17.96 5.79 -18.76
CA ASP A 19 17.16 6.83 -18.14
C ASP A 19 15.79 6.25 -17.77
N VAL A 20 15.44 6.27 -16.48
CA VAL A 20 14.15 5.80 -15.99
C VAL A 20 13.19 6.98 -15.88
N TYR A 21 12.05 6.85 -16.56
CA TYR A 21 10.96 7.82 -16.57
C TYR A 21 9.74 7.26 -15.85
N GLN A 22 9.03 8.14 -15.16
CA GLN A 22 7.78 7.86 -14.48
C GLN A 22 6.66 8.75 -15.03
N TYR A 23 5.47 8.19 -15.17
CA TYR A 23 4.27 8.90 -15.59
C TYR A 23 3.07 8.50 -14.73
N PHE A 24 2.41 9.50 -14.15
CA PHE A 24 1.23 9.29 -13.32
C PHE A 24 -0.03 9.29 -14.19
N LEU A 25 -0.90 8.32 -13.94
CA LEU A 25 -2.24 8.27 -14.52
C LEU A 25 -3.20 9.17 -13.75
N PRO A 26 -4.34 9.54 -14.35
CA PRO A 26 -5.40 10.22 -13.64
C PRO A 26 -5.89 9.41 -12.43
N GLU A 27 -6.09 10.10 -11.31
CA GLU A 27 -6.63 9.51 -10.08
C GLU A 27 -8.05 8.97 -10.31
N ASN A 28 -8.35 7.82 -9.68
CA ASN A 28 -9.70 7.22 -9.65
C ASN A 28 -10.27 6.77 -11.03
N GLU A 29 -9.49 6.87 -12.10
CA GLU A 29 -9.85 6.44 -13.46
C GLU A 29 -9.13 5.13 -13.83
N LEU A 30 -9.82 4.03 -13.61
CA LEU A 30 -9.31 2.65 -13.75
C LEU A 30 -9.73 2.00 -15.09
N SER A 31 -10.17 2.80 -16.05
CA SER A 31 -10.62 2.33 -17.36
C SER A 31 -9.45 1.86 -18.23
N GLU A 32 -9.60 0.68 -18.84
CA GLU A 32 -8.63 0.12 -19.77
C GLU A 32 -8.39 1.04 -20.99
N VAL A 33 -9.44 1.71 -21.46
CA VAL A 33 -9.35 2.66 -22.59
C VAL A 33 -8.46 3.84 -22.25
N VAL A 34 -8.61 4.36 -21.03
CA VAL A 34 -7.78 5.46 -20.51
C VAL A 34 -6.34 4.97 -20.37
N LEU A 35 -6.11 3.81 -19.74
CA LEU A 35 -4.79 3.21 -19.60
C LEU A 35 -4.08 3.04 -20.96
N MET A 36 -4.74 2.45 -21.94
CA MET A 36 -4.16 2.24 -23.27
C MET A 36 -3.81 3.56 -23.97
N SER A 37 -4.64 4.59 -23.80
CA SER A 37 -4.34 5.92 -24.35
C SER A 37 -3.07 6.53 -23.73
N HIS A 38 -2.82 6.30 -22.44
CA HIS A 38 -1.63 6.77 -21.73
C HIS A 38 -0.39 5.90 -22.01
N ILE A 39 -0.55 4.59 -22.16
CA ILE A 39 0.53 3.70 -22.62
C ILE A 39 1.03 4.11 -24.01
N ARG A 40 0.11 4.48 -24.92
CA ARG A 40 0.47 4.98 -26.25
C ARG A 40 1.26 6.30 -26.18
N LYS A 41 0.99 7.16 -25.19
CA LYS A 41 1.81 8.37 -24.95
C LYS A 41 3.18 8.04 -24.36
N MET A 42 3.38 6.83 -23.87
CA MET A 42 4.62 6.35 -23.23
C MET A 42 5.36 5.31 -24.09
N SER A 43 5.06 5.18 -25.38
CA SER A 43 5.71 4.19 -26.25
C SER A 43 6.91 4.73 -27.03
N GLU A 44 6.89 6.01 -27.41
CA GLU A 44 7.94 6.62 -28.25
C GLU A 44 8.86 7.52 -27.42
N VAL A 45 10.17 7.50 -27.72
CA VAL A 45 11.21 8.27 -27.00
C VAL A 45 10.82 9.75 -26.85
N GLN A 46 10.37 10.40 -27.93
CA GLN A 46 10.01 11.83 -27.89
C GLN A 46 8.80 12.08 -27.00
N SER A 47 7.79 11.22 -27.09
CA SER A 47 6.57 11.32 -26.29
C SER A 47 6.84 11.03 -24.80
N ILE A 48 7.75 10.11 -24.49
CA ILE A 48 8.17 9.82 -23.11
C ILE A 48 8.89 11.04 -22.52
N LYS A 49 9.82 11.65 -23.25
CA LYS A 49 10.54 12.84 -22.78
C LYS A 49 9.62 14.07 -22.62
N ALA A 50 8.57 14.16 -23.41
CA ALA A 50 7.61 15.27 -23.35
C ALA A 50 6.60 15.13 -22.20
N ASN A 51 6.14 13.90 -21.91
CA ASN A 51 5.06 13.66 -20.95
C ASN A 51 5.55 13.10 -19.60
N GLY A 52 6.68 12.39 -19.59
CA GLY A 52 7.22 11.68 -18.43
C GLY A 52 8.21 12.52 -17.64
N ILE A 53 8.34 12.19 -16.35
CA ILE A 53 9.30 12.81 -15.45
C ILE A 53 10.51 11.89 -15.35
N LYS A 54 11.71 12.40 -15.70
CA LYS A 54 12.97 11.66 -15.54
C LYS A 54 13.30 11.56 -14.06
N MET A 55 13.38 10.34 -13.54
CA MET A 55 13.66 10.10 -12.12
C MET A 55 15.15 9.91 -11.85
N LEU A 56 15.81 9.10 -12.68
CA LEU A 56 17.21 8.74 -12.49
C LEU A 56 17.84 8.23 -13.77
N THR A 57 19.17 8.28 -13.80
CA THR A 57 20.01 7.74 -14.86
C THR A 57 20.86 6.64 -14.24
N LEU A 58 20.75 5.42 -14.74
CA LEU A 58 21.59 4.31 -14.33
C LEU A 58 22.75 4.15 -15.31
N THR A 59 23.92 4.02 -14.74
CA THR A 59 25.16 3.65 -15.42
C THR A 59 25.58 2.23 -15.01
N THR A 60 26.68 1.76 -15.58
CA THR A 60 27.24 0.42 -15.34
C THR A 60 27.56 0.13 -13.88
N ASP A 61 28.02 1.13 -13.14
CA ASP A 61 28.43 0.97 -11.75
C ASP A 61 27.24 1.06 -10.77
N ASP A 62 26.07 1.47 -11.26
CA ASP A 62 24.87 1.63 -10.45
C ASP A 62 24.11 0.30 -10.29
N LYS A 63 23.49 0.10 -9.13
CA LYS A 63 22.56 -1.02 -8.93
C LYS A 63 21.40 -0.91 -9.91
N THR A 64 21.13 -2.00 -10.63
CA THR A 64 20.00 -2.10 -11.58
C THR A 64 18.63 -2.23 -10.90
N ASN A 65 18.60 -2.46 -9.59
CA ASN A 65 17.38 -2.51 -8.80
C ASN A 65 17.08 -1.12 -8.24
N VAL A 66 15.92 -0.59 -8.63
CA VAL A 66 15.45 0.74 -8.24
C VAL A 66 14.11 0.60 -7.53
N TYR A 67 13.97 1.31 -6.42
CA TYR A 67 12.77 1.31 -5.60
C TYR A 67 12.09 2.66 -5.68
N PHE A 68 10.78 2.65 -5.90
CA PHE A 68 9.96 3.86 -5.96
C PHE A 68 8.81 3.74 -4.98
N SER A 69 8.55 4.80 -4.21
CA SER A 69 7.33 4.91 -3.42
C SER A 69 6.15 5.16 -4.36
N SER A 70 5.17 4.28 -4.33
CA SER A 70 3.94 4.38 -5.12
C SER A 70 2.74 4.31 -4.17
N LEU A 71 1.68 5.06 -4.48
CA LEU A 71 0.47 5.08 -3.66
C LEU A 71 -0.57 4.08 -4.21
N PRO A 72 -1.19 3.26 -3.35
CA PRO A 72 -2.23 2.32 -3.78
C PRO A 72 -3.42 3.05 -4.41
N GLY A 73 -3.84 2.59 -5.59
CA GLY A 73 -4.93 3.18 -6.37
C GLY A 73 -4.51 4.30 -7.31
N GLN A 74 -3.27 4.78 -7.23
CA GLN A 74 -2.70 5.70 -8.21
C GLN A 74 -1.96 4.91 -9.30
N GLY A 75 -2.42 5.01 -10.54
CA GLY A 75 -1.78 4.35 -11.67
C GLY A 75 -0.45 5.01 -12.03
N VAL A 76 0.59 4.20 -12.24
CA VAL A 76 1.90 4.68 -12.66
C VAL A 76 2.42 3.84 -13.81
N ILE A 77 2.92 4.50 -14.85
CA ILE A 77 3.67 3.90 -15.95
C ILE A 77 5.16 4.22 -15.77
N TYR A 78 5.97 3.18 -15.78
CA TYR A 78 7.43 3.28 -15.81
C TYR A 78 7.92 2.93 -17.21
N ASN A 79 8.83 3.74 -17.75
CA ASN A 79 9.53 3.42 -18.97
C ASN A 79 11.04 3.72 -18.84
N VAL A 80 11.85 2.97 -19.57
CA VAL A 80 13.31 3.10 -19.61
C VAL A 80 13.74 3.46 -21.02
N ILE A 81 14.47 4.55 -21.14
CA ILE A 81 15.10 4.96 -22.39
C ILE A 81 16.59 4.60 -22.31
N VAL A 82 17.04 3.78 -23.25
CA VAL A 82 18.45 3.48 -23.44
C VAL A 82 19.06 4.53 -24.33
N TRP A 83 20.17 5.09 -23.88
CA TRP A 83 20.96 6.05 -24.62
C TRP A 83 22.33 5.48 -24.95
N ASP A 84 22.70 5.59 -26.22
CA ASP A 84 24.00 5.23 -26.74
C ASP A 84 24.86 6.51 -26.94
N PRO A 85 25.96 6.69 -26.17
CA PRO A 85 26.80 7.88 -26.28
C PRO A 85 27.72 7.89 -27.51
N LEU A 86 27.96 6.75 -28.18
CA LEU A 86 28.84 6.65 -29.34
C LEU A 86 28.08 6.96 -30.64
N TRP A 87 26.89 6.39 -30.77
CA TRP A 87 26.06 6.52 -31.96
C TRP A 87 25.01 7.63 -31.83
N ASN A 88 24.89 8.25 -30.65
CA ASN A 88 23.93 9.31 -30.36
C ASN A 88 22.47 8.87 -30.60
N THR A 89 22.20 7.57 -30.42
CA THR A 89 20.89 6.95 -30.65
C THR A 89 20.20 6.61 -29.34
N SER A 90 18.89 6.81 -29.31
CA SER A 90 18.03 6.42 -28.19
C SER A 90 17.04 5.35 -28.61
N ALA A 91 16.78 4.38 -27.73
CA ALA A 91 15.69 3.42 -27.88
C ALA A 91 14.87 3.36 -26.58
N ALA A 92 13.55 3.20 -26.69
CA ALA A 92 12.67 3.03 -25.53
C ALA A 92 12.32 1.55 -25.35
N TYR A 93 12.26 1.10 -24.09
CA TYR A 93 11.72 -0.22 -23.75
C TYR A 93 10.18 -0.20 -23.72
N ILE A 94 9.60 -1.39 -23.58
CA ILE A 94 8.16 -1.57 -23.40
C ILE A 94 7.80 -1.02 -22.00
N PRO A 95 6.85 -0.08 -21.90
CA PRO A 95 6.46 0.49 -20.62
C PRO A 95 5.78 -0.57 -19.74
N VAL A 96 6.06 -0.51 -18.44
CA VAL A 96 5.39 -1.33 -17.42
C VAL A 96 4.44 -0.43 -16.64
N HIS A 97 3.22 -0.90 -16.41
CA HIS A 97 2.22 -0.17 -15.62
C HIS A 97 1.92 -0.92 -14.33
N THR A 98 1.63 -0.17 -13.27
CA THR A 98 1.16 -0.73 -12.01
C THR A 98 0.22 0.26 -11.33
N TYR A 99 -0.86 -0.23 -10.76
CA TYR A 99 -1.74 0.54 -9.87
C TYR A 99 -1.42 0.26 -8.39
N THR A 100 -0.42 -0.58 -8.13
CA THR A 100 -0.04 -1.06 -6.78
C THR A 100 -1.17 -1.70 -5.98
N CYS A 101 -2.21 -2.14 -6.70
CA CYS A 101 -3.37 -2.86 -6.20
C CYS A 101 -3.81 -3.87 -7.26
N SER A 102 -4.53 -4.90 -6.81
CA SER A 102 -5.15 -5.87 -7.70
C SER A 102 -6.54 -5.39 -8.08
N PHE A 103 -6.98 -5.71 -9.29
CA PHE A 103 -8.37 -5.50 -9.71
C PHE A 103 -9.29 -6.65 -9.27
N ALA A 104 -8.71 -7.82 -9.01
CA ALA A 104 -9.42 -9.08 -8.82
C ALA A 104 -9.46 -9.56 -7.37
N ASP A 105 -8.70 -8.94 -6.48
CA ASP A 105 -8.71 -9.32 -5.07
C ASP A 105 -10.03 -8.93 -4.40
N LEU A 106 -10.20 -9.24 -3.12
CA LEU A 106 -11.44 -8.94 -2.38
C LEU A 106 -11.23 -7.92 -1.26
N VAL A 107 -9.97 -7.59 -0.98
CA VAL A 107 -9.52 -6.85 0.21
C VAL A 107 -8.75 -5.61 -0.23
N ASP A 108 -7.70 -5.81 -1.03
CA ASP A 108 -6.81 -4.76 -1.52
C ASP A 108 -7.11 -4.41 -2.98
N ASN A 109 -8.40 -4.19 -3.24
CA ASN A 109 -8.82 -3.70 -4.53
C ASN A 109 -8.52 -2.22 -4.69
N CYS A 110 -8.18 -1.84 -5.92
CA CYS A 110 -8.07 -0.44 -6.31
C CYS A 110 -9.35 0.37 -6.00
N PHE A 111 -10.50 -0.30 -5.92
CA PHE A 111 -11.80 0.32 -5.63
C PHE A 111 -12.13 0.44 -4.14
N SER A 112 -11.53 -0.36 -3.26
CA SER A 112 -11.92 -0.45 -1.84
C SER A 112 -11.71 0.86 -1.09
N LEU A 113 -10.60 1.57 -1.34
CA LEU A 113 -10.28 2.85 -0.70
C LEU A 113 -11.17 4.01 -1.20
N SER A 114 -11.68 3.92 -2.43
CA SER A 114 -12.54 4.95 -3.02
C SER A 114 -14.00 4.86 -2.52
N LYS A 115 -14.42 3.68 -2.05
CA LYS A 115 -15.78 3.44 -1.57
C LYS A 115 -16.17 4.36 -0.42
N LEU A 116 -17.38 4.90 -0.51
CA LEU A 116 -17.97 5.78 0.50
C LEU A 116 -18.12 5.09 1.86
N SER A 117 -18.47 3.79 1.86
CA SER A 117 -18.58 2.94 3.06
C SER A 117 -17.28 2.93 3.88
N THR A 118 -16.15 2.74 3.19
CA THR A 118 -14.80 2.72 3.77
C THR A 118 -14.41 4.06 4.35
N LYS A 119 -14.67 5.15 3.62
CA LYS A 119 -14.41 6.52 4.09
C LYS A 119 -15.21 6.82 5.36
N LEU A 120 -16.50 6.49 5.40
CA LEU A 120 -17.34 6.70 6.58
C LEU A 120 -16.86 5.88 7.79
N PHE A 121 -16.50 4.61 7.57
CA PHE A 121 -16.03 3.75 8.65
C PHE A 121 -14.70 4.25 9.23
N PHE A 122 -13.69 4.49 8.40
CA PHE A 122 -12.37 4.94 8.88
C PHE A 122 -12.41 6.33 9.50
N THR A 123 -13.20 7.26 8.94
CA THR A 123 -13.35 8.59 9.54
C THR A 123 -14.02 8.51 10.91
N THR A 124 -15.06 7.68 11.06
CA THR A 124 -15.70 7.43 12.36
C THR A 124 -14.72 6.83 13.35
N CYS A 125 -13.98 5.78 12.96
CA CYS A 125 -12.95 5.19 13.81
C CYS A 125 -11.83 6.18 14.19
N ALA A 126 -11.42 7.06 13.27
CA ALA A 126 -10.40 8.07 13.54
C ALA A 126 -10.89 9.12 14.55
N VAL A 127 -12.13 9.60 14.41
CA VAL A 127 -12.74 10.53 15.37
C VAL A 127 -12.87 9.89 16.76
N LEU A 128 -13.31 8.63 16.82
CA LEU A 128 -13.41 7.88 18.08
C LEU A 128 -12.04 7.59 18.70
N GLY A 129 -11.03 7.28 17.89
CA GLY A 129 -9.66 7.09 18.34
C GLY A 129 -9.07 8.37 18.93
N LEU A 130 -9.26 9.50 18.24
CA LEU A 130 -8.82 10.81 18.73
C LEU A 130 -9.52 11.20 20.03
N PHE A 131 -10.84 10.96 20.13
CA PHE A 131 -11.58 11.14 21.37
C PHE A 131 -10.97 10.33 22.53
N THR A 132 -10.66 9.05 22.29
CA THR A 132 -10.04 8.18 23.29
C THR A 132 -8.64 8.65 23.70
N CYS A 133 -7.83 9.16 22.78
CA CYS A 133 -6.52 9.72 23.12
C CYS A 133 -6.60 10.90 24.11
N PHE A 134 -7.59 11.78 23.96
CA PHE A 134 -7.74 12.95 24.85
C PHE A 134 -8.54 12.66 26.13
N PHE A 135 -9.59 11.84 26.04
CA PHE A 135 -10.54 11.61 27.14
C PHE A 135 -10.43 10.23 27.81
N GLY A 136 -9.59 9.33 27.28
CA GLY A 136 -9.44 7.96 27.77
C GLY A 136 -9.00 7.87 29.24
N HIS A 137 -8.09 8.77 29.66
CA HIS A 137 -7.66 8.84 31.07
C HIS A 137 -8.81 9.16 32.04
N ARG A 138 -9.81 9.94 31.60
CA ARG A 138 -10.95 10.32 32.44
C ARG A 138 -12.02 9.21 32.49
N PHE A 139 -12.14 8.41 31.44
CA PHE A 139 -13.20 7.40 31.29
C PHE A 139 -12.62 6.01 31.00
N TRP A 140 -12.05 5.37 32.02
CA TRP A 140 -11.46 4.01 31.91
C TRP A 140 -12.41 2.97 31.28
N LYS A 141 -13.72 3.04 31.58
CA LYS A 141 -14.71 2.10 31.02
C LYS A 141 -14.88 2.23 29.49
N THR A 142 -14.81 3.45 28.96
CA THR A 142 -14.94 3.67 27.51
C THR A 142 -13.66 3.28 26.79
N ASP A 143 -12.50 3.54 27.40
CA ASP A 143 -11.21 3.10 26.87
C ASP A 143 -11.17 1.58 26.69
N LEU A 144 -11.63 0.84 27.71
CA LEU A 144 -11.71 -0.63 27.66
C LEU A 144 -12.64 -1.14 26.55
N PHE A 145 -13.76 -0.47 26.32
CA PHE A 145 -14.67 -0.79 25.22
C PHE A 145 -14.00 -0.62 23.85
N TYR A 146 -13.30 0.49 23.62
CA TYR A 146 -12.63 0.76 22.36
C TYR A 146 -11.47 -0.20 22.09
N MET A 147 -10.67 -0.51 23.11
CA MET A 147 -9.57 -1.48 22.97
C MET A 147 -10.11 -2.87 22.62
N GLY A 148 -11.23 -3.28 23.22
CA GLY A 148 -11.92 -4.52 22.86
C GLY A 148 -12.53 -4.51 21.46
N PHE A 149 -13.09 -3.37 21.04
CA PHE A 149 -13.59 -3.17 19.69
C PHE A 149 -12.47 -3.33 18.65
N ILE A 150 -11.31 -2.71 18.87
CA ILE A 150 -10.16 -2.79 17.96
C ILE A 150 -9.63 -4.22 17.88
N PHE A 151 -9.39 -4.87 19.03
CA PHE A 151 -8.83 -6.22 19.06
C PHE A 151 -9.76 -7.24 18.39
N SER A 152 -11.05 -7.26 18.79
CA SER A 152 -12.04 -8.17 18.21
C SER A 152 -12.27 -7.85 16.74
N GLY A 153 -12.45 -6.58 16.39
CA GLY A 153 -12.66 -6.13 15.02
C GLY A 153 -11.52 -6.56 14.11
N PHE A 154 -10.26 -6.34 14.53
CA PHE A 154 -9.09 -6.75 13.75
C PHE A 154 -9.02 -8.27 13.56
N PHE A 155 -9.16 -9.04 14.64
CA PHE A 155 -9.11 -10.50 14.58
C PHE A 155 -10.20 -11.08 13.69
N PHE A 156 -11.45 -10.64 13.87
CA PHE A 156 -12.57 -11.10 13.04
C PHE A 156 -12.45 -10.62 11.59
N PHE A 157 -11.98 -9.41 11.34
CA PHE A 157 -11.74 -8.94 9.97
C PHE A 157 -10.75 -9.84 9.23
N VAL A 158 -9.64 -10.20 9.87
CA VAL A 158 -8.65 -11.13 9.29
C VAL A 158 -9.26 -12.52 9.10
N PHE A 159 -9.98 -13.02 10.11
CA PHE A 159 -10.63 -14.33 10.02
C PHE A 159 -11.66 -14.40 8.89
N ILE A 160 -12.58 -13.45 8.81
CA ILE A 160 -13.62 -13.37 7.77
C ILE A 160 -12.97 -13.25 6.40
N THR A 161 -11.92 -12.43 6.27
CA THR A 161 -11.16 -12.27 5.01
C THR A 161 -10.54 -13.58 4.54
N ARG A 162 -10.02 -14.41 5.45
CA ARG A 162 -9.31 -15.64 5.11
C ARG A 162 -10.25 -16.81 4.84
N VAL A 163 -11.39 -16.84 5.52
CA VAL A 163 -12.32 -17.98 5.49
C VAL A 163 -13.47 -17.76 4.52
N THR A 164 -13.84 -16.51 4.22
CA THR A 164 -15.04 -16.21 3.43
C THR A 164 -14.73 -15.29 2.26
N GLY A 165 -15.31 -15.60 1.10
CA GLY A 165 -15.33 -14.73 -0.08
C GLY A 165 -16.46 -13.68 -0.05
N LEU A 166 -16.84 -13.19 1.14
CA LEU A 166 -17.94 -12.24 1.28
C LEU A 166 -17.59 -10.88 0.70
N GLY A 167 -18.57 -10.23 0.08
CA GLY A 167 -18.43 -8.88 -0.46
C GLY A 167 -17.93 -7.89 0.60
N TYR A 168 -17.12 -6.92 0.16
CA TYR A 168 -16.44 -5.96 1.02
C TYR A 168 -17.35 -5.24 2.01
N ASP A 169 -18.52 -4.77 1.56
CA ASP A 169 -19.46 -4.00 2.39
C ASP A 169 -20.08 -4.88 3.49
N VAL A 170 -20.41 -6.13 3.19
CA VAL A 170 -20.92 -7.11 4.17
C VAL A 170 -19.86 -7.45 5.20
N ARG A 171 -18.59 -7.63 4.76
CA ARG A 171 -17.48 -7.88 5.67
C ARG A 171 -17.27 -6.74 6.66
N LEU A 172 -17.33 -5.50 6.17
CA LEU A 172 -17.14 -4.32 7.01
C LEU A 172 -18.23 -4.20 8.08
N VAL A 173 -19.49 -4.48 7.72
CA VAL A 173 -20.60 -4.54 8.69
C VAL A 173 -20.38 -5.66 9.72
N LEU A 174 -20.00 -6.86 9.27
CA LEU A 174 -19.77 -7.99 10.17
C LEU A 174 -18.62 -7.73 11.14
N THR A 175 -17.55 -7.10 10.68
CA THR A 175 -16.44 -6.63 11.51
C THR A 175 -16.90 -5.60 12.54
N ALA A 176 -17.73 -4.64 12.16
CA ALA A 176 -18.27 -3.66 13.11
C ALA A 176 -19.12 -4.33 14.21
N VAL A 177 -19.98 -5.29 13.84
CA VAL A 177 -20.79 -6.05 14.80
C VAL A 177 -19.90 -6.88 15.74
N ALA A 178 -18.90 -7.59 15.21
CA ALA A 178 -17.97 -8.38 16.00
C ALA A 178 -17.11 -7.51 16.94
N GLY A 179 -16.73 -6.30 16.50
CA GLY A 179 -16.07 -5.30 17.32
C GLY A 179 -16.94 -4.88 18.50
N ILE A 180 -18.22 -4.54 18.26
CA ILE A 180 -19.15 -4.14 19.34
C ILE A 180 -19.30 -5.27 20.36
N ILE A 181 -19.47 -6.52 19.91
CA ILE A 181 -19.59 -7.69 20.78
C ILE A 181 -18.30 -7.86 21.62
N GLY A 182 -17.13 -7.71 21.01
CA GLY A 182 -15.84 -7.81 21.70
C GLY A 182 -15.62 -6.71 22.74
N GLY A 183 -16.00 -5.47 22.42
CA GLY A 183 -15.97 -4.34 23.35
C GLY A 183 -16.89 -4.57 24.56
N LEU A 184 -18.13 -4.99 24.33
CA LEU A 184 -19.09 -5.32 25.39
C LEU A 184 -18.58 -6.48 26.26
N PHE A 185 -18.01 -7.52 25.65
CA PHE A 185 -17.45 -8.66 26.36
C PHE A 185 -16.32 -8.26 27.30
N LEU A 186 -15.43 -7.37 26.86
CA LEU A 186 -14.34 -6.87 27.68
C LEU A 186 -14.83 -6.04 28.87
N VAL A 187 -15.77 -5.12 28.64
CA VAL A 187 -16.39 -4.35 29.72
C VAL A 187 -17.10 -5.27 30.72
N ALA A 188 -17.83 -6.28 30.23
CA ALA A 188 -18.49 -7.27 31.08
C ALA A 188 -17.50 -8.11 31.88
N SER A 189 -16.38 -8.54 31.27
CA SER A 189 -15.33 -9.28 31.97
C SER A 189 -14.68 -8.48 33.08
N TRP A 190 -14.45 -7.17 32.85
CA TRP A 190 -13.92 -6.27 33.86
C TRP A 190 -14.92 -6.06 34.99
N TRP A 191 -16.20 -5.84 34.66
CA TRP A 191 -17.27 -5.70 35.65
C TRP A 191 -17.42 -6.95 36.52
N ARG A 192 -17.31 -8.15 35.92
CA ARG A 192 -17.54 -9.42 36.62
C ARG A 192 -16.35 -9.90 37.43
N PHE A 193 -15.14 -9.80 36.90
CA PHE A 193 -13.95 -10.41 37.49
C PHE A 193 -13.00 -9.39 38.13
N GLY A 194 -13.15 -8.10 37.87
CA GLY A 194 -12.19 -7.07 38.27
C GLY A 194 -10.77 -7.33 37.72
N SER A 195 -10.64 -8.19 36.70
CA SER A 195 -9.35 -8.69 36.23
C SER A 195 -8.64 -7.65 35.37
N VAL A 196 -7.71 -6.92 35.98
CA VAL A 196 -6.85 -5.94 35.32
C VAL A 196 -5.86 -6.60 34.36
N LEU A 197 -5.47 -7.85 34.62
CA LEU A 197 -4.45 -8.58 33.84
C LEU A 197 -4.89 -8.86 32.41
N LEU A 198 -6.13 -9.32 32.20
CA LEU A 198 -6.66 -9.60 30.87
C LEU A 198 -6.79 -8.30 30.04
N CYS A 199 -7.20 -7.22 30.70
CA CYS A 199 -7.30 -5.89 30.08
C CYS A 199 -5.91 -5.39 29.64
N MET A 200 -4.91 -5.46 30.52
CA MET A 200 -3.54 -5.05 30.23
C MET A 200 -2.91 -5.87 29.09
N PHE A 201 -3.20 -7.18 29.02
CA PHE A 201 -2.72 -8.03 27.94
C PHE A 201 -3.26 -7.59 26.57
N ILE A 202 -4.56 -7.32 26.46
CA ILE A 202 -5.19 -6.91 25.20
C ILE A 202 -4.67 -5.53 24.75
N ILE A 203 -4.57 -4.58 25.68
CA ILE A 203 -4.01 -3.25 25.41
C ILE A 203 -2.55 -3.38 24.93
N GLY A 204 -1.74 -4.19 25.61
CA GLY A 204 -0.36 -4.46 25.23
C GLY A 204 -0.22 -5.09 23.85
N LEU A 205 -1.12 -6.02 23.48
CA LEU A 205 -1.12 -6.66 22.17
C LEU A 205 -1.45 -5.65 21.06
N VAL A 206 -2.46 -4.79 21.26
CA VAL A 206 -2.82 -3.74 20.30
C VAL A 206 -1.67 -2.74 20.11
N LEU A 207 -1.07 -2.25 21.20
CA LEU A 207 0.10 -1.36 21.14
C LEU A 207 1.31 -2.02 20.47
N GLY A 208 1.59 -3.28 20.80
CA GLY A 208 2.69 -4.05 20.19
C GLY A 208 2.49 -4.22 18.69
N PHE A 209 1.26 -4.50 18.26
CA PHE A 209 0.92 -4.60 16.83
C PHE A 209 1.09 -3.26 16.10
N LEU A 210 0.66 -2.15 16.70
CA LEU A 210 0.84 -0.81 16.14
C LEU A 210 2.33 -0.44 16.02
N PHE A 211 3.12 -0.73 17.05
CA PHE A 211 4.55 -0.46 17.05
C PHE A 211 5.27 -1.28 15.97
N SER A 212 4.97 -2.58 15.89
CA SER A 212 5.51 -3.46 14.85
C SER A 212 5.16 -2.97 13.45
N SER A 213 3.89 -2.60 13.22
CA SER A 213 3.43 -2.06 11.94
C SER A 213 4.17 -0.78 11.56
N THR A 214 4.36 0.12 12.53
CA THR A 214 5.09 1.38 12.30
C THR A 214 6.52 1.10 11.87
N ILE A 215 7.21 0.15 12.50
CA ILE A 215 8.58 -0.22 12.11
C ILE A 215 8.63 -0.83 10.70
N PHE A 216 7.69 -1.71 10.36
CA PHE A 216 7.66 -2.35 9.03
C PHE A 216 7.35 -1.37 7.89
N PHE A 217 6.47 -0.39 8.13
CA PHE A 217 6.04 0.56 7.09
C PHE A 217 6.85 1.86 7.08
N THR A 218 7.71 2.10 8.08
CA THR A 218 8.68 3.20 8.04
C THR A 218 9.99 2.74 7.41
N PRO A 219 10.78 3.64 6.80
CA PRO A 219 12.03 3.31 6.11
C PRO A 219 13.10 2.66 7.02
N LEU A 220 12.89 2.62 8.34
CA LEU A 220 13.77 1.94 9.30
C LEU A 220 13.72 0.40 9.18
N GLY A 221 12.64 -0.16 8.63
CA GLY A 221 12.49 -1.61 8.40
C GLY A 221 12.87 -2.09 6.99
N MET A 222 13.20 -1.19 6.08
CA MET A 222 13.58 -1.50 4.69
C MET A 222 15.10 -1.53 4.45
N HIS A 223 15.89 -1.70 5.52
CA HIS A 223 17.34 -1.68 5.47
C HIS A 223 18.00 -3.03 5.73
#